data_AF-A0A6P1NTX5-F1
#
_entry.id   AF-A0A6P1NTX5-F1
#
_cell.length_a   1.000
_cell.length_b   1.000
_cell.length_c   1.000
_cell.angle_alpha   90.00
_cell.angle_beta   90.00
_cell.angle_gamma   90.00
#
_symmetry.space_group_name_H-M   'P 1'
#
loop_
_entity.id
_entity.type
_entity.pdbx_description
1 polymer ?
#
loop_
_entity_poly.entity_id
_entity_poly.type
_entity_poly.pdbx_seq_one_letter_code
_entity_poly.pdbx_strand_id
1 'polypeptide(L)'
;MKEARRQACVAVDFYNRPGERQSLADFVVHMHLAWQNLVHAHLIRKKTNIYFRVKKDSRLYKRDKYGQKQSWDLQTCLDTVYAPEDPIRVNIEFFINFRNSVEHRYDRSLVLATAALAHAYVINFEAELTRLFGSEESLAEELRFPVC
;
A
#
# COMPACT_ATOMS: atom_id res chain seq x y z
N MET A 1 -11.45 -2.46 3.28
CA MET A 1 -11.94 -1.07 3.18
C MET A 1 -11.67 -0.27 4.43
N LYS A 2 -12.40 -0.45 5.54
CA LYS A 2 -12.15 0.30 6.79
C LYS A 2 -10.68 0.26 7.24
N GLU A 3 -10.07 -0.91 7.17
CA GLU A 3 -8.65 -1.07 7.52
C GLU A 3 -7.70 -0.37 6.53
N ALA A 4 -8.02 -0.33 5.23
CA ALA A 4 -7.21 0.38 4.25
C ALA A 4 -7.17 1.89 4.56
N ARG A 5 -8.33 2.48 4.84
CA ARG A 5 -8.48 3.88 5.24
C ARG A 5 -7.73 4.18 6.53
N ARG A 6 -7.95 3.37 7.57
CA ARG A 6 -7.27 3.53 8.86
C ARG A 6 -5.74 3.52 8.71
N GLN A 7 -5.21 2.60 7.91
CA GLN A 7 -3.77 2.48 7.67
C GLN A 7 -3.23 3.69 6.90
N ALA A 8 -3.97 4.22 5.92
CA ALA A 8 -3.58 5.42 5.19
C ALA A 8 -3.52 6.66 6.11
N CYS A 9 -4.51 6.86 6.99
CA CYS A 9 -4.51 7.98 7.93
C CYS A 9 -3.33 7.89 8.91
N VAL A 10 -3.07 6.70 9.46
CA VAL A 10 -1.90 6.48 10.34
C VAL A 10 -0.59 6.76 9.60
N ALA A 11 -0.49 6.36 8.32
CA ALA A 11 0.70 6.65 7.54
C ALA A 11 0.91 8.16 7.39
N VAL A 12 -0.14 8.91 7.04
CA VAL A 12 -0.04 10.37 6.89
C VAL A 12 0.31 11.08 8.19
N ASP A 13 -0.15 10.58 9.34
CA ASP A 13 0.28 11.10 10.63
C ASP A 13 1.79 10.97 10.83
N PHE A 14 2.40 9.86 10.40
CA PHE A 14 3.86 9.69 10.42
C PHE A 14 4.56 10.58 9.40
N TYR A 15 4.00 10.70 8.20
CA TYR A 15 4.53 11.60 7.17
C TYR A 15 4.60 13.06 7.64
N ASN A 16 3.58 13.50 8.37
CA ASN A 16 3.45 14.85 8.90
C ASN A 16 4.31 15.12 10.16
N ARG A 17 5.11 14.16 10.64
CA ARG A 17 6.05 14.31 11.75
C ARG A 17 7.50 14.36 11.25
N PRO A 18 7.93 15.46 10.57
CA PRO A 18 9.28 15.54 10.04
C PRO A 18 10.30 15.61 11.18
N GLY A 19 11.23 14.65 11.23
CA GLY A 19 12.39 14.71 12.13
C GLY A 19 12.82 13.39 12.76
N GLU A 20 11.93 12.42 12.85
CA GLU A 20 12.23 11.12 13.47
C GLU A 20 12.53 10.07 12.39
N ARG A 21 13.68 9.40 12.48
CA ARG A 21 14.08 8.32 11.55
C ARG A 21 13.01 7.23 11.38
N GLN A 22 12.30 6.94 12.46
CA GLN A 22 11.24 5.94 12.48
C GLN A 22 10.03 6.35 11.61
N SER A 23 9.76 7.66 11.50
CA SER A 23 8.55 8.18 10.82
C SER A 23 8.45 7.78 9.35
N LEU A 24 9.54 7.80 8.58
CA LEU A 24 9.51 7.41 7.16
C LEU A 24 9.32 5.90 7.01
N ALA A 25 9.97 5.09 7.85
CA ALA A 25 9.80 3.64 7.82
C ALA A 25 8.36 3.25 8.19
N ASP A 26 7.82 3.86 9.25
CA ASP A 26 6.45 3.65 9.70
C ASP A 26 5.45 4.11 8.62
N PHE A 27 5.67 5.26 7.98
CA PHE A 27 4.88 5.72 6.84
C PHE A 27 4.84 4.67 5.72
N VAL A 28 6.00 4.16 5.30
CA VAL A 28 6.09 3.17 4.20
C VAL A 28 5.36 1.88 4.57
N VAL A 29 5.49 1.40 5.81
CA VAL A 29 4.81 0.20 6.29
C VAL A 29 3.30 0.39 6.32
N HIS A 30 2.83 1.50 6.89
CA HIS A 30 1.40 1.78 6.99
C HIS A 30 0.76 2.03 5.61
N MET A 31 1.44 2.74 4.70
CA MET A 31 0.95 2.89 3.31
C MET A 31 0.93 1.56 2.56
N HIS A 32 1.95 0.70 2.74
CA HIS A 32 1.96 -0.64 2.15
C HIS A 32 0.74 -1.46 2.60
N LEU A 33 0.43 -1.45 3.90
CA LEU A 33 -0.76 -2.12 4.44
C LEU A 33 -2.06 -1.50 3.91
N ALA A 34 -2.11 -0.17 3.75
CA ALA A 34 -3.26 0.52 3.18
C ALA A 34 -3.54 0.03 1.75
N TRP A 35 -2.52 0.07 0.87
CA TRP A 35 -2.62 -0.39 -0.51
C TRP A 35 -2.98 -1.86 -0.61
N GLN A 36 -2.36 -2.72 0.19
CA GLN A 36 -2.69 -4.15 0.20
C GLN A 36 -4.16 -4.38 0.54
N ASN A 37 -4.67 -3.71 1.58
CA ASN A 37 -6.07 -3.83 1.97
C ASN A 37 -7.04 -3.23 0.94
N LEU A 38 -6.65 -2.17 0.23
CA LEU A 38 -7.44 -1.57 -0.85
C LEU A 38 -7.58 -2.53 -2.02
N VAL A 39 -6.46 -3.06 -2.52
CA VAL A 39 -6.46 -3.95 -3.69
C VAL A 39 -7.10 -5.30 -3.34
N HIS A 40 -6.87 -5.84 -2.14
CA HIS A 40 -7.59 -7.02 -1.66
C HIS A 40 -9.10 -6.81 -1.67
N ALA A 41 -9.58 -5.70 -1.10
CA ALA A 41 -11.00 -5.40 -1.10
C ALA A 41 -11.57 -5.28 -2.52
N HIS A 42 -10.82 -4.69 -3.44
CA HIS A 42 -11.21 -4.57 -4.85
C HIS A 42 -11.32 -5.95 -5.52
N LEU A 43 -10.31 -6.80 -5.36
CA LEU A 43 -10.27 -8.15 -5.92
C LEU A 43 -11.38 -9.04 -5.33
N ILE A 44 -11.60 -8.96 -4.02
CA ILE A 44 -12.70 -9.68 -3.35
C ILE A 44 -14.05 -9.22 -3.89
N ARG A 45 -14.26 -7.91 -4.09
CA ARG A 45 -15.50 -7.36 -4.69
C ARG A 45 -15.72 -7.87 -6.12
N LYS A 46 -14.64 -8.08 -6.88
CA LYS A 46 -14.65 -8.74 -8.20
C LYS A 46 -14.78 -10.27 -8.16
N LYS A 47 -14.94 -10.87 -6.96
CA LYS A 47 -14.99 -12.32 -6.73
C LYS A 47 -13.70 -13.07 -7.13
N THR A 48 -12.57 -12.36 -7.17
CA THR A 48 -11.25 -12.96 -7.39
C THR A 48 -10.73 -13.60 -6.11
N ASN A 49 -10.21 -14.82 -6.23
CA ASN A 49 -9.63 -15.55 -5.11
C ASN A 49 -8.19 -15.10 -4.83
N ILE A 50 -8.00 -14.34 -3.76
CA ILE A 50 -6.72 -13.74 -3.37
C ILE A 50 -5.83 -14.66 -2.52
N TYR A 51 -6.10 -15.96 -2.45
CA TYR A 51 -5.30 -16.89 -1.64
C TYR A 51 -4.40 -17.76 -2.50
N PHE A 52 -3.14 -17.94 -2.09
CA PHE A 52 -2.22 -18.83 -2.78
C PHE A 52 -2.71 -20.28 -2.70
N ARG A 53 -2.68 -20.98 -3.84
CA ARG A 53 -2.92 -22.43 -3.91
C ARG A 53 -1.60 -23.19 -3.75
N VAL A 54 -1.67 -24.40 -3.19
CA VAL A 54 -0.49 -25.26 -3.00
C VAL A 54 0.15 -25.61 -4.35
N LYS A 55 -0.67 -25.85 -5.37
CA LYS A 55 -0.28 -26.04 -6.78
C LYS A 55 -1.33 -25.39 -7.70
N LYS A 56 -0.94 -25.11 -8.94
CA LYS A 56 -1.89 -24.74 -10.01
C LYS A 56 -3.01 -25.81 -10.05
N ASP A 57 -4.26 -25.37 -10.01
CA ASP A 57 -5.49 -26.21 -9.96
C ASP A 57 -5.78 -27.01 -8.67
N SER A 58 -4.95 -26.90 -7.63
CA SER A 58 -5.26 -27.52 -6.34
C SER A 58 -6.48 -26.87 -5.67
N ARG A 59 -7.34 -27.68 -5.02
CA ARG A 59 -8.39 -27.18 -4.11
C ARG A 59 -7.83 -26.71 -2.76
N LEU A 60 -6.55 -27.00 -2.48
CA LEU A 60 -5.88 -26.66 -1.23
C LEU A 60 -5.15 -25.33 -1.33
N TYR A 61 -5.28 -24.53 -0.27
CA TYR A 61 -4.57 -23.26 -0.10
C TYR A 61 -3.27 -23.46 0.64
N LYS A 62 -2.25 -22.67 0.29
CA LYS A 62 -1.06 -22.53 1.13
C LYS A 62 -1.49 -21.99 2.49
N ARG A 63 -0.88 -22.52 3.54
CA ARG A 63 -1.10 -22.06 4.89
C ARG A 63 0.23 -21.61 5.50
N ASP A 64 0.16 -20.60 6.35
CA ASP A 64 1.31 -20.18 7.14
C ASP A 64 1.61 -21.18 8.27
N LYS A 65 2.65 -20.88 9.05
CA LYS A 65 3.06 -21.69 10.21
C LYS A 65 2.00 -21.79 11.32
N TYR A 66 0.98 -20.93 11.30
CA TYR A 66 -0.14 -20.91 12.24
C TYR A 66 -1.41 -21.53 11.65
N GLY A 67 -1.34 -22.08 10.43
CA GLY A 67 -2.46 -22.71 9.75
C GLY A 67 -3.42 -21.73 9.08
N GLN A 68 -3.14 -20.42 9.00
CA GLN A 68 -3.98 -19.46 8.28
C GLN A 68 -3.72 -19.51 6.78
N LYS A 69 -4.75 -19.30 5.95
CA LYS A 69 -4.58 -19.25 4.49
C LYS A 69 -3.69 -18.08 4.13
N GLN A 70 -2.66 -18.34 3.32
CA GLN A 70 -1.77 -17.29 2.84
C GLN A 70 -2.45 -16.49 1.73
N SER A 71 -2.77 -15.22 2.00
CA SER A 71 -3.23 -14.28 0.98
C SER A 71 -2.08 -13.83 0.08
N TRP A 72 -2.42 -13.35 -1.11
CA TRP A 72 -1.49 -12.69 -2.02
C TRP A 72 -0.87 -11.48 -1.33
N ASP A 73 0.43 -11.30 -1.55
CA ASP A 73 1.13 -10.07 -1.17
C ASP A 73 0.73 -8.93 -2.11
N LEU A 74 1.12 -7.70 -1.76
CA LEU A 74 0.81 -6.52 -2.56
C LEU A 74 1.35 -6.65 -3.99
N GLN A 75 2.57 -7.15 -4.18
CA GLN A 75 3.18 -7.31 -5.51
C GLN A 75 2.31 -8.18 -6.43
N THR A 76 1.93 -9.38 -5.97
CA THR A 76 1.06 -10.31 -6.72
C THR A 76 -0.28 -9.67 -7.06
N CYS A 77 -0.82 -8.85 -6.15
CA CYS A 77 -2.06 -8.13 -6.37
C CYS A 77 -1.91 -7.05 -7.47
N LEU A 78 -0.81 -6.31 -7.47
CA LEU A 78 -0.52 -5.29 -8.48
C LEU A 78 -0.34 -5.92 -9.87
N ASP A 79 0.38 -7.04 -9.97
CA ASP A 79 0.57 -7.78 -11.21
C ASP A 79 -0.74 -8.21 -11.87
N THR A 80 -1.79 -8.38 -11.06
CA THR A 80 -3.12 -8.79 -11.52
C THR A 80 -3.99 -7.61 -11.94
N VAL A 81 -3.77 -6.42 -11.36
CA VAL A 81 -4.66 -5.26 -11.51
C VAL A 81 -4.13 -4.22 -12.47
N TYR A 82 -2.81 -4.03 -12.55
CA TYR A 82 -2.18 -2.95 -13.31
C TYR A 82 -1.20 -3.48 -14.37
N ALA A 83 -1.13 -2.79 -15.50
CA ALA A 83 -0.10 -3.05 -16.50
C ALA A 83 1.30 -2.76 -15.92
N PRO A 84 2.37 -3.44 -16.39
CA PRO A 84 3.72 -3.26 -15.86
C PRO A 84 4.22 -1.80 -15.91
N GLU A 85 3.84 -1.05 -16.94
CA GLU A 85 4.26 0.34 -17.16
C GLU A 85 3.34 1.37 -16.48
N ASP A 86 2.35 0.92 -15.71
CA ASP A 86 1.41 1.82 -15.04
C ASP A 86 2.15 2.66 -13.97
N PRO A 87 2.03 4.01 -13.99
CA PRO A 87 2.78 4.88 -13.10
C PRO A 87 2.39 4.69 -11.62
N ILE A 88 1.14 4.31 -11.33
CA ILE A 88 0.71 3.99 -9.96
C ILE A 88 1.45 2.75 -9.50
N ARG A 89 1.42 1.68 -10.32
CA ARG A 89 2.12 0.43 -10.01
C ARG A 89 3.61 0.66 -9.77
N VAL A 90 4.29 1.36 -10.68
CA VAL A 90 5.74 1.63 -10.58
C VAL A 90 6.08 2.37 -9.28
N ASN A 91 5.25 3.34 -8.87
CA ASN A 91 5.44 4.04 -7.61
C ASN A 91 5.25 3.12 -6.38
N ILE A 92 4.25 2.24 -6.39
CA ILE A 92 4.02 1.29 -5.29
C ILE A 92 5.18 0.27 -5.22
N GLU A 93 5.63 -0.26 -6.35
CA GLU A 93 6.76 -1.20 -6.43
C GLU A 93 8.07 -0.58 -5.93
N PHE A 94 8.30 0.71 -6.21
CA PHE A 94 9.41 1.44 -5.61
C PHE A 94 9.36 1.34 -4.07
N PHE A 95 8.20 1.61 -3.45
CA PHE A 95 8.07 1.56 -1.99
C PHE A 95 8.12 0.15 -1.40
N ILE A 96 7.65 -0.87 -2.13
CA ILE A 96 7.81 -2.29 -1.75
C ILE A 96 9.30 -2.63 -1.59
N ASN A 97 10.12 -2.25 -2.56
CA ASN A 97 11.56 -2.50 -2.53
C ASN A 97 12.29 -1.59 -1.54
N PHE A 98 11.82 -0.35 -1.40
CA PHE A 98 12.40 0.65 -0.52
C PHE A 98 12.26 0.30 0.97
N ARG A 99 11.22 -0.44 1.35
CA ARG A 99 10.96 -0.87 2.75
C ARG A 99 12.19 -1.54 3.40
N ASN A 100 12.88 -2.41 2.68
CA ASN A 100 14.09 -3.07 3.22
C ASN A 100 15.25 -2.07 3.39
N SER A 101 15.34 -1.08 2.50
CA SER A 101 16.43 -0.11 2.49
C SER A 101 16.28 0.96 3.58
N VAL A 102 15.05 1.42 3.86
CA VAL A 102 14.80 2.45 4.87
C VAL A 102 15.08 1.95 6.30
N GLU A 103 14.85 0.67 6.57
CA GLU A 103 15.18 0.04 7.85
C GLU A 103 16.70 0.01 8.09
N HIS A 104 17.48 -0.36 7.07
CA HIS A 104 18.93 -0.56 7.20
C HIS A 104 19.78 0.70 6.99
N ARG A 105 19.34 1.67 6.16
CA ARG A 105 20.11 2.87 5.78
C ARG A 105 19.22 4.11 5.76
N TYR A 106 19.01 4.71 6.92
CA TYR A 106 18.38 6.02 6.98
C TYR A 106 19.40 7.14 6.77
N ASP A 107 19.11 7.99 5.79
CA ASP A 107 19.82 9.24 5.52
C ASP A 107 18.77 10.34 5.25
N ARG A 108 18.99 11.56 5.75
CA ARG A 108 18.14 12.72 5.46
C ARG A 108 18.05 13.02 3.97
N SER A 109 19.11 12.72 3.20
CA SER A 109 19.11 12.86 1.75
C SER A 109 18.05 11.98 1.08
N LEU A 110 17.84 10.78 1.63
CA LEU A 110 16.85 9.79 1.18
C LEU A 110 15.42 10.30 1.39
N VAL A 111 15.16 10.94 2.53
CA VAL A 111 13.85 11.52 2.86
C VAL A 111 13.50 12.60 1.83
N LEU A 112 14.44 13.50 1.53
CA LEU A 112 14.21 14.57 0.56
C LEU A 112 13.99 14.01 -0.85
N ALA A 113 14.79 13.01 -1.24
CA ALA A 113 14.71 12.38 -2.57
C ALA A 113 13.39 11.60 -2.77
N THR A 114 12.79 11.08 -1.70
CA THR A 114 11.56 10.27 -1.75
C THR A 114 10.29 11.04 -1.46
N ALA A 115 10.37 12.30 -1.03
CA ALA A 115 9.21 13.12 -0.68
C ALA A 115 8.20 13.26 -1.83
N ALA A 116 8.67 13.50 -3.06
CA ALA A 116 7.78 13.59 -4.23
C ALA A 116 7.09 12.25 -4.54
N LEU A 117 7.82 11.15 -4.43
CA LEU A 117 7.26 9.81 -4.62
C LEU A 117 6.27 9.45 -3.51
N ALA A 118 6.53 9.85 -2.26
CA ALA A 118 5.65 9.62 -1.12
C ALA A 118 4.34 10.42 -1.25
N HIS A 119 4.40 11.67 -1.69
CA HIS A 119 3.21 12.45 -2.02
C HIS A 119 2.39 11.76 -3.13
N ALA A 120 3.03 11.35 -4.22
CA ALA A 120 2.35 10.61 -5.28
C ALA A 120 1.73 9.30 -4.76
N TYR A 121 2.40 8.61 -3.85
CA TYR A 121 1.93 7.36 -3.26
C TYR A 121 0.60 7.51 -2.52
N VAL A 122 0.40 8.65 -1.84
CA VAL A 122 -0.84 8.93 -1.11
C VAL A 122 -1.93 9.52 -2.00
N ILE A 123 -1.57 10.44 -2.91
CA ILE A 123 -2.54 11.01 -3.87
C ILE A 123 -3.13 9.91 -4.75
N ASN A 124 -2.28 9.00 -5.24
CA ASN A 124 -2.73 7.85 -6.03
C ASN A 124 -3.63 6.92 -5.21
N PHE A 125 -3.35 6.76 -3.91
CA PHE A 125 -4.19 5.95 -3.02
C PHE A 125 -5.59 6.55 -2.89
N GLU A 126 -5.68 7.84 -2.64
CA GLU A 126 -6.94 8.57 -2.53
C GLU A 126 -7.74 8.51 -3.84
N ALA A 127 -7.07 8.72 -4.98
CA ALA A 127 -7.68 8.62 -6.29
C ALA A 127 -8.21 7.19 -6.57
N GLU A 128 -7.45 6.15 -6.26
CA GLU A 128 -7.88 4.76 -6.44
C GLU A 128 -9.00 4.37 -5.47
N LEU A 129 -8.94 4.82 -4.22
CA LEU A 129 -9.97 4.60 -3.21
C LEU A 129 -11.32 5.15 -3.68
N THR A 130 -11.34 6.42 -4.10
CA THR A 130 -12.56 7.09 -4.57
C THR A 130 -13.04 6.52 -5.90
N ARG A 131 -12.14 6.20 -6.84
CA ARG A 131 -12.48 5.56 -8.12
C ARG A 131 -13.12 4.19 -7.94
N LEU A 132 -12.64 3.39 -6.99
CA LEU A 132 -13.06 2.00 -6.80
C LEU A 132 -14.27 1.84 -5.86
N PHE A 133 -14.42 2.72 -4.88
CA PHE A 133 -15.42 2.58 -3.81
C PHE A 133 -16.38 3.76 -3.69
N GLY A 134 -16.16 4.84 -4.43
CA GLY A 134 -16.99 6.04 -4.44
C GLY A 134 -16.38 7.18 -3.63
N SER A 135 -16.84 8.40 -3.90
CA SER A 135 -16.38 9.63 -3.24
C SER A 135 -16.63 9.65 -1.74
N GLU A 136 -17.63 8.93 -1.24
CA GLU A 136 -17.96 8.85 0.20
C GLU A 136 -16.85 8.19 1.03
N GLU A 137 -15.96 7.42 0.39
CA GLU A 137 -14.80 6.82 1.05
C GLU A 137 -13.55 7.73 0.99
N SER A 138 -13.68 8.93 0.43
CA SER A 138 -12.60 9.91 0.34
C SER A 138 -11.99 10.17 1.71
N LEU A 139 -10.66 10.30 1.73
CA LEU A 139 -9.91 10.72 2.90
C LEU A 139 -9.45 12.17 2.78
N ALA A 140 -9.94 12.96 1.82
CA ALA A 140 -9.46 14.33 1.59
C ALA A 140 -9.54 15.24 2.83
N GLU A 141 -10.55 15.07 3.69
CA GLU A 141 -10.70 15.83 4.94
C GLU A 141 -9.81 15.30 6.08
N GLU A 142 -9.45 14.01 6.04
CA GLU A 142 -8.64 13.31 7.04
C GLU A 142 -7.14 13.47 6.76
N LEU A 143 -6.77 13.37 5.48
CA LEU A 143 -5.44 13.57 4.96
C LEU A 143 -5.17 15.07 4.88
N ARG A 144 -4.81 15.69 6.00
CA ARG A 144 -4.34 17.08 6.02
C ARG A 144 -3.01 17.20 5.27
N PHE A 145 -3.05 17.16 3.95
CA PHE A 145 -1.92 17.41 3.07
C PHE A 145 -1.78 18.92 2.86
N PRO A 146 -0.58 19.48 3.04
CA PRO A 146 -0.28 20.75 2.43
C PRO A 146 -0.26 20.55 0.92
N VAL A 147 -1.27 21.08 0.22
CA VAL A 147 -1.16 21.36 -1.21
C VAL A 147 -0.22 22.56 -1.35
N CYS A 148 1.00 22.28 -1.82
CA CYS A 148 1.98 23.30 -2.17
C CYS A 148 1.45 24.25 -3.24
#